data_AF-C4JSU4-F1
#
_entry.id   AF-C4JSU4-F1
#
_cell.length_a   1.000
_cell.length_b   1.000
_cell.length_c   1.000
_cell.angle_alpha   90.00
_cell.angle_beta   90.00
_cell.angle_gamma   90.00
#
_symmetry.space_group_name_H-M   'P 1'
#
loop_
_entity.id
_entity.type
_entity.pdbx_description
1 polymer ?
#
loop_
_entity_poly.entity_id
_entity_poly.type
_entity_poly.pdbx_seq_one_letter_code
_entity_poly.pdbx_strand_id
1 'polypeptide(L)'
;MFVFRKESLPSDPVFPSDLKKLGYFINENDQIRMISHPLEKFLYKINANDRYNEMQKEAMNNCIRDIVLSRLHNLGLQTLRLPIGASPKSQHVPILVSSSLGSQSRVIVVFGEPAQDLGIWAYRAMEQGLNFGSAVNFAKAVVGDSKESKDANNSKTTRKSGLVLANPGQLVWYSHGERAVSLPTWHAIPRRYAVDPPMKMSYRNKIPGNENWQDHITYVFEEVLAKSLSETAKIDIIGLAEGGLGAIRYLAEHCRYTHLQTSYYIVGLRC
;
A
#
# COMPACT_ATOMS: atom_id res chain seq x y z
N MET A 1 -37.54 -8.74 23.90
CA MET A 1 -36.43 -8.02 23.24
C MET A 1 -37.05 -6.98 22.33
N PHE A 2 -36.82 -5.68 22.58
CA PHE A 2 -37.30 -4.61 21.70
C PHE A 2 -36.32 -4.47 20.53
N VAL A 3 -36.82 -4.54 19.29
CA VAL A 3 -36.03 -4.37 18.07
C VAL A 3 -36.56 -3.14 17.35
N PHE A 4 -35.68 -2.23 16.95
CA PHE A 4 -36.07 -1.08 16.14
C PHE A 4 -36.67 -1.53 14.82
N ARG A 5 -37.69 -0.81 14.33
CA ARG A 5 -38.19 -1.00 12.97
C ARG A 5 -37.11 -0.57 11.97
N LYS A 6 -37.07 -1.20 10.80
CA LYS A 6 -36.04 -0.93 9.77
C LYS A 6 -36.02 0.52 9.32
N GLU A 7 -37.18 1.17 9.32
CA GLU A 7 -37.34 2.57 8.91
C GLU A 7 -36.80 3.54 9.97
N SER A 8 -36.64 3.07 11.21
CA SER A 8 -36.09 3.84 12.33
C SER A 8 -34.58 3.63 12.51
N LEU A 9 -33.95 2.79 11.69
CA LEU A 9 -32.51 2.57 11.76
C LEU A 9 -31.75 3.73 11.11
N PRO A 10 -30.66 4.21 11.73
CA PRO A 10 -29.86 5.28 11.16
C PRO A 10 -29.23 4.81 9.83
N SER A 11 -29.29 5.68 8.82
CA SER A 11 -28.56 5.45 7.56
C SER A 11 -27.06 5.41 7.81
N ASP A 12 -26.33 4.65 6.99
CA ASP A 12 -24.87 4.62 7.07
C ASP A 12 -24.29 5.98 6.64
N PRO A 13 -23.33 6.54 7.38
CA PRO A 13 -22.77 7.84 7.04
C PRO A 13 -21.93 7.77 5.76
N VAL A 14 -22.10 8.78 4.91
CA VAL A 14 -21.40 8.90 3.63
C VAL A 14 -20.49 10.13 3.68
N PHE A 15 -19.21 9.92 3.40
CA PHE A 15 -18.23 10.98 3.28
C PHE A 15 -17.67 11.02 1.85
N PRO A 16 -17.45 12.21 1.28
CA PRO A 16 -16.88 12.33 -0.06
C PRO A 16 -15.43 11.82 -0.06
N SER A 17 -15.03 11.06 -1.08
CA SER A 17 -13.62 10.72 -1.32
C SER A 17 -12.92 11.83 -2.10
N ASP A 18 -12.98 13.07 -1.59
CA ASP A 18 -12.28 14.22 -2.15
C ASP A 18 -11.77 15.08 -1.00
N LEU A 19 -10.46 15.36 -0.99
CA LEU A 19 -9.80 16.02 0.13
C LEU A 19 -10.41 17.39 0.44
N LYS A 20 -10.73 18.18 -0.59
CA LYS A 20 -11.32 19.52 -0.42
C LYS A 20 -12.75 19.43 0.08
N LYS A 21 -13.54 18.49 -0.45
CA LYS A 21 -14.92 18.26 0.03
C LYS A 21 -14.98 17.71 1.45
N LEU A 22 -13.93 17.01 1.90
CA LEU A 22 -13.75 16.63 3.30
C LEU A 22 -13.35 17.81 4.20
N GLY A 23 -13.08 18.99 3.63
CA GLY A 23 -12.66 20.18 4.36
C GLY A 23 -11.16 20.24 4.61
N TYR A 24 -10.34 19.58 3.80
CA TYR A 24 -8.89 19.53 3.96
C TYR A 24 -8.11 19.96 2.71
N PHE A 25 -6.86 20.34 2.91
CA PHE A 25 -5.90 20.62 1.84
C PHE A 25 -4.50 20.11 2.24
N ILE A 26 -3.60 20.02 1.26
CA ILE A 26 -2.18 19.75 1.50
C ILE A 26 -1.44 21.09 1.51
N ASN A 27 -0.73 21.38 2.58
CA ASN A 27 0.06 22.61 2.71
C ASN A 27 1.45 22.48 2.04
N GLU A 28 2.26 23.54 2.11
CA GLU A 28 3.62 23.59 1.53
C GLU A 28 4.58 22.58 2.16
N ASN A 29 4.32 22.15 3.40
CA ASN A 29 5.10 21.14 4.11
C ASN A 29 4.63 19.71 3.80
N ASP A 30 3.78 19.52 2.80
CA ASP A 30 3.20 18.24 2.39
C ASP A 30 2.29 17.59 3.44
N GLN A 31 1.71 18.38 4.35
CA GLN A 31 0.86 17.92 5.44
C GLN A 31 -0.61 18.20 5.15
N ILE A 32 -1.49 17.27 5.54
CA ILE A 32 -2.93 17.47 5.48
C ILE A 32 -3.39 18.37 6.64
N ARG A 33 -4.11 19.45 6.30
CA ARG A 33 -4.65 20.45 7.25
C ARG A 33 -6.08 20.80 6.93
N MET A 34 -6.85 21.21 7.94
CA MET A 34 -8.22 21.68 7.75
C MET A 34 -8.24 23.00 6.98
N ILE A 35 -9.19 23.16 6.06
CA ILE A 35 -9.41 24.41 5.32
C ILE A 35 -9.89 25.52 6.27
N SER A 36 -10.82 25.19 7.18
CA SER A 36 -11.37 26.16 8.15
C SER A 36 -10.37 26.57 9.22
N HIS A 37 -9.49 25.65 9.65
CA HIS A 37 -8.47 25.88 10.66
C HIS A 37 -7.11 25.33 10.17
N PRO A 38 -6.34 26.11 9.39
CA PRO A 38 -5.11 25.63 8.72
C PRO A 38 -4.00 25.07 9.65
N LEU A 39 -4.07 25.33 10.95
CA LEU A 39 -3.15 24.77 11.94
C LEU A 39 -3.60 23.41 12.46
N GLU A 40 -4.87 23.05 12.29
CA GLU A 40 -5.44 21.81 12.80
C GLU A 40 -5.21 20.64 11.83
N LYS A 41 -4.98 19.47 12.44
CA LYS A 41 -4.75 18.19 11.75
C LYS A 41 -6.08 17.49 11.43
N PHE A 42 -6.00 16.30 10.87
CA PHE A 42 -7.17 15.42 10.75
C PHE A 42 -7.77 15.13 12.12
N LEU A 43 -9.08 15.32 12.27
CA LEU A 43 -9.82 15.03 13.49
C LEU A 43 -10.59 13.74 13.28
N TYR A 44 -10.14 12.66 13.91
CA TYR A 44 -10.78 11.35 13.81
C TYR A 44 -12.09 11.27 14.60
N LYS A 45 -12.10 11.79 15.84
CA LYS A 45 -13.25 11.71 16.75
C LYS A 45 -14.20 12.89 16.50
N ILE A 46 -15.09 12.75 15.51
CA ILE A 46 -16.13 13.74 15.19
C ILE A 46 -17.51 13.36 15.75
N ASN A 47 -17.70 12.10 16.13
CA ASN A 47 -18.98 11.59 16.62
C ASN A 47 -18.80 10.57 17.77
N ALA A 48 -19.81 10.46 18.62
CA ALA A 48 -19.87 9.41 19.65
C ALA A 48 -19.97 8.00 19.02
N ASN A 49 -20.69 7.87 17.90
CA ASN A 49 -20.80 6.64 17.14
C ASN A 49 -19.53 6.40 16.30
N ASP A 50 -18.81 5.32 16.60
CA ASP A 50 -17.54 4.98 15.94
C ASP A 50 -17.70 4.71 14.44
N ARG A 51 -18.89 4.33 13.97
CA ARG A 51 -19.13 4.15 12.53
C ARG A 51 -18.89 5.45 11.74
N TYR A 52 -19.27 6.60 12.28
CA TYR A 52 -19.03 7.90 11.62
C TYR A 52 -17.53 8.21 11.54
N ASN A 53 -16.81 7.97 12.63
CA ASN A 53 -15.36 8.20 12.71
C ASN A 53 -14.61 7.28 11.73
N GLU A 54 -15.00 6.00 11.65
CA GLU A 54 -14.39 5.04 10.72
C GLU A 54 -14.69 5.36 9.25
N MET A 55 -15.92 5.76 8.92
CA MET A 55 -16.29 6.14 7.55
C MET A 55 -15.56 7.42 7.09
N GLN A 56 -15.39 8.39 7.98
CA GLN A 56 -14.59 9.58 7.69
C GLN A 56 -13.10 9.22 7.53
N LYS A 57 -12.57 8.37 8.41
CA LYS A 57 -11.17 7.90 8.33
C LYS A 57 -10.91 7.18 7.00
N GLU A 58 -11.80 6.28 6.58
CA GLU A 58 -11.64 5.58 5.30
C GLU A 58 -11.72 6.55 4.11
N ALA A 59 -12.64 7.53 4.14
CA ALA A 59 -12.70 8.54 3.07
C ALA A 59 -11.40 9.36 2.97
N MET A 60 -10.82 9.73 4.12
CA MET A 60 -9.51 10.38 4.18
C MET A 60 -8.39 9.46 3.66
N ASN A 61 -8.34 8.21 4.13
CA ASN A 61 -7.35 7.23 3.70
C ASN A 61 -7.44 6.96 2.18
N ASN A 62 -8.65 6.94 1.62
CA ASN A 62 -8.86 6.81 0.18
C ASN A 62 -8.21 7.97 -0.59
N CYS A 63 -8.43 9.21 -0.14
CA CYS A 63 -7.76 10.38 -0.74
C CYS A 63 -6.23 10.28 -0.65
N ILE A 64 -5.71 9.84 0.50
CA ILE A 64 -4.27 9.65 0.72
C ILE A 64 -3.71 8.59 -0.24
N ARG A 65 -4.38 7.44 -0.36
CA ARG A 65 -3.98 6.36 -1.28
C ARG A 65 -3.88 6.87 -2.71
N ASP A 66 -4.88 7.59 -3.20
CA ASP A 66 -4.91 8.09 -4.57
C ASP A 66 -3.77 9.09 -4.84
N ILE A 67 -3.48 9.97 -3.88
CA ILE A 67 -2.39 10.95 -3.97
C ILE A 67 -1.02 10.26 -3.96
N VAL A 68 -0.81 9.33 -3.03
CA VAL A 68 0.46 8.57 -2.93
C VAL A 68 0.68 7.73 -4.17
N LEU A 69 -0.34 7.00 -4.64
CA LEU A 69 -0.27 6.17 -5.83
C LEU A 69 0.04 7.03 -7.08
N SER A 70 -0.61 8.19 -7.22
CA SER A 70 -0.32 9.14 -8.31
C SER A 70 1.13 9.64 -8.26
N ARG A 71 1.66 9.95 -7.07
CA ARG A 71 3.06 10.36 -6.90
C ARG A 71 4.04 9.24 -7.27
N LEU A 72 3.76 8.01 -6.86
CA LEU A 72 4.57 6.83 -7.20
C LEU A 72 4.55 6.55 -8.71
N HIS A 73 3.41 6.71 -9.37
CA HIS A 73 3.31 6.62 -10.83
C HIS A 73 4.10 7.73 -11.54
N ASN A 74 4.08 8.96 -11.01
CA ASN A 74 4.88 10.06 -11.56
C ASN A 74 6.40 9.83 -11.45
N LEU A 75 6.84 8.97 -10.53
CA LEU A 75 8.24 8.51 -10.43
C LEU A 75 8.56 7.36 -11.42
N GLY A 76 7.60 6.94 -12.24
CA GLY A 76 7.79 5.89 -13.25
C GLY A 76 7.51 4.47 -12.75
N LEU A 77 6.95 4.30 -11.55
CA LEU A 77 6.47 2.99 -11.10
C LEU A 77 5.16 2.64 -11.82
N GLN A 78 5.00 1.37 -12.15
CA GLN A 78 3.85 0.83 -12.85
C GLN A 78 3.14 -0.20 -11.98
N THR A 79 1.82 -0.29 -12.12
CA THR A 79 1.04 -1.33 -11.43
C THR A 79 1.20 -2.66 -12.13
N LEU A 80 1.74 -3.65 -11.42
CA LEU A 80 1.68 -5.05 -11.80
C LEU A 80 0.57 -5.73 -10.98
N ARG A 81 -0.28 -6.51 -11.65
CA ARG A 81 -1.37 -7.24 -11.01
C ARG A 81 -0.94 -8.67 -10.74
N LEU A 82 -1.19 -9.14 -9.53
CA LEU A 82 -0.97 -10.53 -9.13
C LEU A 82 -2.34 -11.21 -8.91
N PRO A 83 -2.57 -12.44 -9.39
CA PRO A 83 -1.65 -13.25 -10.20
C PRO A 83 -1.23 -12.61 -11.52
N ILE A 84 -0.02 -12.91 -11.98
CA ILE A 84 0.48 -12.40 -13.26
C ILE A 84 -0.48 -12.82 -14.38
N GLY A 85 -0.88 -11.86 -15.21
CA GLY A 85 -1.87 -12.06 -16.27
C GLY A 85 -3.32 -11.82 -15.85
N ALA A 86 -3.59 -11.51 -14.58
CA ALA A 86 -4.93 -11.15 -14.13
C ALA A 86 -5.46 -9.88 -14.83
N SER A 87 -6.73 -9.94 -15.24
CA SER A 87 -7.46 -8.80 -15.80
C SER A 87 -7.71 -7.72 -14.73
N PRO A 88 -7.77 -6.43 -15.10
CA PRO A 88 -8.14 -5.36 -14.17
C PRO A 88 -9.46 -5.55 -13.43
N LYS A 89 -10.37 -6.40 -13.95
CA LYS A 89 -11.69 -6.65 -13.35
C LYS A 89 -11.81 -8.01 -12.65
N SER A 90 -10.79 -8.86 -12.76
CA SER A 90 -10.75 -10.16 -12.08
C SER A 90 -10.01 -10.05 -10.75
N GLN A 91 -10.15 -11.06 -9.88
CA GLN A 91 -9.45 -11.16 -8.60
C GLN A 91 -7.94 -10.92 -8.75
N HIS A 92 -7.47 -9.79 -8.26
CA HIS A 92 -6.06 -9.45 -8.27
C HIS A 92 -5.68 -8.52 -7.11
N VAL A 93 -4.40 -8.55 -6.73
CA VAL A 93 -3.76 -7.57 -5.85
C VAL A 93 -2.75 -6.75 -6.68
N PRO A 94 -2.77 -5.41 -6.60
CA PRO A 94 -1.76 -4.59 -7.25
C PRO A 94 -0.48 -4.55 -6.42
N ILE A 95 0.67 -4.61 -7.09
CA ILE A 95 1.98 -4.18 -6.58
C ILE A 95 2.53 -3.08 -7.48
N LEU A 96 3.57 -2.35 -7.03
CA LEU A 96 4.24 -1.35 -7.86
C LEU A 96 5.64 -1.81 -8.23
N VAL A 97 5.98 -1.70 -9.51
CA VAL A 97 7.30 -2.10 -10.05
C VAL A 97 7.89 -1.01 -10.93
N SER A 98 9.21 -0.86 -10.94
CA SER A 98 9.89 -0.02 -11.93
C SER A 98 9.76 -0.63 -13.34
N SER A 99 9.57 0.20 -14.37
CA SER A 99 9.31 -0.23 -15.76
C SER A 99 10.35 -1.15 -16.40
N SER A 100 11.56 -1.20 -15.86
CA SER A 100 12.69 -1.93 -16.45
C SER A 100 13.24 -3.01 -15.52
N LEU A 101 12.38 -3.65 -14.74
CA LEU A 101 12.77 -4.57 -13.66
C LEU A 101 13.76 -5.66 -14.11
N GLY A 102 13.50 -6.34 -15.24
CA GLY A 102 14.32 -7.46 -15.71
C GLY A 102 15.69 -7.11 -16.28
N SER A 103 15.94 -5.84 -16.62
CA SER A 103 17.26 -5.40 -17.09
C SER A 103 18.14 -4.85 -15.97
N GLN A 104 17.65 -4.77 -14.72
CA GLN A 104 18.42 -4.16 -13.64
C GLN A 104 19.34 -5.15 -12.96
N SER A 105 20.62 -4.76 -12.86
CA SER A 105 21.62 -5.54 -12.13
C SER A 105 21.39 -5.56 -10.61
N ARG A 106 20.54 -4.67 -10.10
CA ARG A 106 20.19 -4.54 -8.69
C ARG A 106 18.72 -4.16 -8.55
N VAL A 107 18.00 -4.88 -7.72
CA VAL A 107 16.57 -4.66 -7.45
C VAL A 107 16.34 -4.62 -5.95
N ILE A 108 15.61 -3.61 -5.50
CA ILE A 108 15.18 -3.47 -4.11
C ILE A 108 13.70 -3.86 -4.03
N VAL A 109 13.38 -4.77 -3.11
CA VAL A 109 12.02 -5.27 -2.90
C VAL A 109 11.59 -4.87 -1.50
N VAL A 110 10.46 -4.17 -1.40
CA VAL A 110 9.88 -3.77 -0.11
C VAL A 110 8.63 -4.61 0.16
N PHE A 111 8.67 -5.37 1.25
CA PHE A 111 7.50 -6.02 1.83
C PHE A 111 6.94 -5.15 2.95
N GLY A 112 5.81 -4.50 2.67
CA GLY A 112 5.11 -3.64 3.62
C GLY A 112 4.49 -4.40 4.81
N GLU A 113 3.84 -3.66 5.70
CA GLU A 113 3.09 -4.23 6.81
C GLU A 113 1.68 -4.66 6.32
N PRO A 114 1.18 -5.87 6.67
CA PRO A 114 -0.16 -6.32 6.27
C PRO A 114 -1.34 -5.45 6.77
N ALA A 115 -1.10 -4.60 7.78
CA ALA A 115 -2.11 -3.65 8.26
C ALA A 115 -2.18 -2.35 7.45
N GLN A 116 -1.24 -2.13 6.52
CA GLN A 116 -1.14 -0.89 5.73
C GLN A 116 -1.49 -1.14 4.26
N ASP A 117 -1.86 -0.07 3.57
CA ASP A 117 -2.13 -0.11 2.13
C ASP A 117 -0.84 0.02 1.30
N LEU A 118 -0.91 -0.36 0.02
CA LEU A 118 0.22 -0.28 -0.91
C LEU A 118 0.88 1.10 -0.92
N GLY A 119 2.18 1.13 -0.64
CA GLY A 119 2.99 2.35 -0.63
C GLY A 119 2.81 3.23 0.60
N ILE A 120 2.03 2.80 1.60
CA ILE A 120 1.86 3.50 2.87
C ILE A 120 2.73 2.82 3.94
N TRP A 121 3.56 3.60 4.64
CA TRP A 121 4.34 3.10 5.79
C TRP A 121 3.50 3.09 7.05
N ALA A 122 2.85 4.21 7.33
CA ALA A 122 1.86 4.31 8.39
C ALA A 122 1.05 5.59 8.21
N TYR A 123 -0.28 5.49 8.25
CA TYR A 123 -1.15 6.67 8.20
C TYR A 123 -0.85 7.70 9.31
N ARG A 124 -0.44 7.24 10.50
CA ARG A 124 -0.04 8.12 11.62
C ARG A 124 1.21 8.95 11.33
N ALA A 125 2.10 8.49 10.45
CA ALA A 125 3.32 9.21 10.08
C ALA A 125 3.05 10.31 9.04
N MET A 126 1.83 10.40 8.51
CA MET A 126 1.43 11.45 7.57
C MET A 126 1.32 12.82 8.23
N GLU A 127 1.34 12.89 9.56
CA GLU A 127 1.45 14.16 10.28
C GLU A 127 2.72 14.93 9.93
N GLN A 128 3.82 14.21 9.67
CA GLN A 128 5.09 14.78 9.23
C GLN A 128 5.13 15.07 7.72
N GLY A 129 4.13 14.61 6.97
CA GLY A 129 3.97 14.83 5.54
C GLY A 129 3.61 13.55 4.80
N LEU A 130 2.88 13.68 3.69
CA LEU A 130 2.41 12.54 2.88
C LEU A 130 3.57 11.72 2.33
N ASN A 131 4.61 12.38 1.84
CA ASN A 131 5.82 11.73 1.34
C ASN A 131 6.63 11.04 2.45
N PHE A 132 6.52 11.52 3.70
CA PHE A 132 7.22 10.95 4.84
C PHE A 132 6.56 9.65 5.31
N GLY A 133 5.23 9.64 5.43
CA GLY A 133 4.47 8.46 5.83
C GLY A 133 4.25 7.43 4.72
N SER A 134 4.82 7.64 3.53
CA SER A 134 4.66 6.77 2.35
C SER A 134 5.99 6.44 1.67
N ALA A 135 5.92 5.52 0.71
CA ALA A 135 7.05 5.09 -0.09
C ALA A 135 7.57 6.14 -1.07
N VAL A 136 6.96 7.33 -1.17
CA VAL A 136 7.31 8.31 -2.22
C VAL A 136 8.76 8.79 -2.11
N ASN A 137 9.20 9.24 -0.93
CA ASN A 137 10.58 9.70 -0.75
C ASN A 137 11.59 8.58 -0.97
N PHE A 138 11.26 7.37 -0.51
CA PHE A 138 12.08 6.19 -0.71
C PHE A 138 12.20 5.83 -2.20
N ALA A 139 11.07 5.76 -2.91
CA ALA A 139 11.03 5.47 -4.34
C ALA A 139 11.82 6.53 -5.14
N LYS A 140 11.69 7.81 -4.78
CA LYS A 140 12.46 8.90 -5.39
C LYS A 140 13.96 8.70 -5.21
N ALA A 141 14.41 8.27 -4.03
CA ALA A 141 15.82 8.00 -3.76
C ALA A 141 16.36 6.78 -4.52
N VAL A 142 15.54 5.74 -4.74
CA VAL A 142 15.95 4.49 -5.41
C VAL A 142 15.95 4.61 -6.93
N VAL A 143 14.87 5.15 -7.50
CA VAL A 143 14.64 5.22 -8.95
C VAL A 143 15.22 6.52 -9.55
N GLY A 144 15.43 7.54 -8.71
CA GLY A 144 15.85 8.88 -9.11
C GLY A 144 14.69 9.73 -9.64
N ASP A 145 14.85 11.05 -9.62
CA ASP A 145 13.84 11.95 -10.20
C ASP A 145 13.94 11.93 -11.74
N SER A 146 12.83 11.68 -12.42
CA SER A 146 12.76 11.73 -13.88
C SER A 146 12.99 13.15 -14.40
N LYS A 147 12.77 14.19 -13.57
CA LYS A 147 12.92 15.60 -13.96
C LYS A 147 14.32 16.19 -13.75
N GLU A 148 15.09 15.73 -12.76
CA GLU A 148 16.44 16.25 -12.48
C GLU A 148 17.51 15.72 -13.45
N SER A 149 17.16 14.75 -14.28
CA SER A 149 18.08 14.13 -15.25
C SER A 149 18.38 14.97 -16.51
N LYS A 150 17.87 16.22 -16.60
CA LYS A 150 18.12 17.10 -17.75
C LYS A 150 19.34 18.02 -17.61
N ASP A 151 19.88 18.23 -16.40
CA ASP A 151 20.93 19.24 -16.15
C ASP A 151 22.25 18.70 -15.56
N ALA A 152 22.51 17.39 -15.59
CA ALA A 152 23.71 16.81 -14.98
C ALA A 152 24.68 16.20 -15.99
N ASN A 153 25.46 17.06 -16.66
CA ASN A 153 26.67 16.67 -17.40
C ASN A 153 27.86 16.29 -16.48
N ASN A 154 27.66 16.16 -15.16
CA ASN A 154 28.78 15.88 -14.24
C ASN A 154 28.38 15.27 -12.88
N SER A 155 27.55 14.23 -12.86
CA SER A 155 27.28 13.46 -11.64
C SER A 155 27.46 11.97 -11.92
N LYS A 156 28.33 11.32 -11.12
CA LYS A 156 28.52 9.86 -11.09
C LYS A 156 27.18 9.17 -11.34
N THR A 157 27.12 8.39 -12.41
CA THR A 157 26.02 7.49 -12.75
C THR A 157 25.68 6.58 -11.57
N THR A 158 24.85 7.07 -10.64
CA THR A 158 24.21 6.21 -9.63
C THR A 158 23.35 5.26 -10.43
N ARG A 159 23.79 4.01 -10.57
CA ARG A 159 23.04 2.98 -11.30
C ARG A 159 21.64 2.92 -10.67
N LYS A 160 20.62 3.32 -11.43
CA LYS A 160 19.23 3.26 -11.00
C LYS A 160 18.91 1.81 -10.68
N SER A 161 18.46 1.55 -9.45
CA SER A 161 18.08 0.20 -9.04
C SER A 161 16.62 -0.02 -9.40
N GLY A 162 16.27 -1.26 -9.73
CA GLY A 162 14.86 -1.65 -9.84
C GLY A 162 14.18 -1.55 -8.47
N LEU A 163 12.88 -1.27 -8.46
CA LEU A 163 12.11 -1.19 -7.24
C LEU A 163 10.83 -2.02 -7.38
N VAL A 164 10.54 -2.82 -6.37
CA VAL A 164 9.27 -3.53 -6.19
C VAL A 164 8.70 -3.13 -4.84
N LEU A 165 7.46 -2.63 -4.82
CA LEU A 165 6.67 -2.41 -3.61
C LEU A 165 5.55 -3.45 -3.57
N ALA A 166 5.70 -4.46 -2.71
CA ALA A 166 4.70 -5.49 -2.51
C ALA A 166 3.50 -4.96 -1.70
N ASN A 167 2.38 -5.68 -1.77
CA ASN A 167 1.12 -5.29 -1.16
C ASN A 167 0.54 -6.41 -0.26
N PRO A 168 1.17 -6.68 0.89
CA PRO A 168 0.69 -7.71 1.80
C PRO A 168 -0.59 -7.31 2.55
N GLY A 169 -1.04 -6.05 2.45
CA GLY A 169 -2.18 -5.56 3.24
C GLY A 169 -3.51 -5.51 2.52
N GLN A 170 -3.56 -5.48 1.19
CA GLN A 170 -4.80 -5.39 0.42
C GLN A 170 -5.16 -6.72 -0.27
N LEU A 171 -5.32 -7.77 0.53
CA LEU A 171 -5.49 -9.15 0.03
C LEU A 171 -6.94 -9.62 -0.02
N VAL A 172 -7.90 -8.74 0.24
CA VAL A 172 -9.34 -9.06 0.16
C VAL A 172 -9.89 -8.53 -1.16
N TRP A 173 -10.45 -9.41 -1.99
CA TRP A 173 -11.12 -9.00 -3.22
C TRP A 173 -12.53 -8.45 -2.95
N TYR A 174 -12.75 -7.19 -3.27
CA TYR A 174 -14.06 -6.56 -3.25
C TYR A 174 -14.69 -6.57 -4.64
N SER A 175 -15.53 -7.58 -4.90
CA SER A 175 -16.08 -7.84 -6.24
C SER A 175 -16.90 -6.70 -6.82
N HIS A 176 -17.67 -5.98 -6.00
CA HIS A 176 -18.49 -4.86 -6.49
C HIS A 176 -17.65 -3.64 -6.89
N GLY A 177 -16.52 -3.42 -6.23
CA GLY A 177 -15.58 -2.35 -6.57
C GLY A 177 -14.45 -2.78 -7.50
N GLU A 178 -14.46 -4.03 -7.98
CA GLU A 178 -13.46 -4.64 -8.86
C GLU A 178 -12.01 -4.36 -8.39
N ARG A 179 -11.76 -4.45 -7.07
CA ARG A 179 -10.46 -4.09 -6.49
C ARG A 179 -10.09 -4.90 -5.25
N ALA A 180 -8.79 -5.00 -5.01
CA ALA A 180 -8.22 -5.46 -3.75
C ALA A 180 -8.37 -4.39 -2.66
N VAL A 181 -8.71 -4.80 -1.44
CA VAL A 181 -8.89 -3.92 -0.28
C VAL A 181 -8.23 -4.52 0.96
N SER A 182 -7.83 -3.65 1.89
CA SER A 182 -7.39 -4.08 3.22
C SER A 182 -8.58 -4.45 4.10
N LEU A 183 -8.33 -5.18 5.18
CA LEU A 183 -9.38 -5.55 6.13
C LEU A 183 -10.06 -4.32 6.77
N PRO A 184 -9.34 -3.25 7.17
CA PRO A 184 -9.97 -2.00 7.59
C PRO A 184 -10.91 -1.42 6.54
N THR A 185 -10.47 -1.33 5.28
CA THR A 185 -11.32 -0.84 4.18
C THR A 185 -12.54 -1.74 3.96
N TRP A 186 -12.41 -3.07 4.08
CA TRP A 186 -13.54 -3.99 4.01
C TRP A 186 -14.59 -3.69 5.08
N HIS A 187 -14.16 -3.46 6.32
CA HIS A 187 -15.07 -3.06 7.40
C HIS A 187 -15.71 -1.70 7.16
N ALA A 188 -15.02 -0.79 6.46
CA ALA A 188 -15.50 0.53 6.10
C ALA A 188 -16.31 0.57 4.78
N ILE A 189 -16.61 -0.57 4.14
CA ILE A 189 -17.52 -0.58 2.99
C ILE A 189 -18.89 -0.05 3.42
N PRO A 190 -19.53 0.85 2.64
CA PRO A 190 -20.86 1.38 2.93
C PRO A 190 -21.90 0.27 3.12
N ARG A 191 -22.79 0.49 4.08
CA ARG A 191 -23.87 -0.42 4.47
C ARG A 191 -25.22 0.26 4.24
N ARG A 192 -26.30 -0.52 4.36
CA ARG A 192 -27.64 0.04 4.28
C ARG A 192 -27.97 0.87 5.52
N TYR A 193 -27.65 0.35 6.70
CA TYR A 193 -27.80 1.05 7.97
C TYR A 193 -26.49 1.08 8.74
N ALA A 194 -26.27 2.13 9.55
CA ALA A 194 -25.03 2.31 10.31
C ALA A 194 -24.78 1.21 11.36
N VAL A 195 -25.83 0.50 11.76
CA VAL A 195 -25.79 -0.58 12.75
C VAL A 195 -25.74 -1.98 12.12
N ASP A 196 -25.86 -2.08 10.80
CA ASP A 196 -25.75 -3.37 10.12
C ASP A 196 -24.34 -3.93 10.32
N PRO A 197 -24.17 -5.26 10.47
CA PRO A 197 -22.84 -5.85 10.56
C PRO A 197 -22.05 -5.68 9.24
N PRO A 198 -20.71 -5.78 9.28
CA PRO A 198 -19.91 -5.83 8.06
C PRO A 198 -20.35 -6.96 7.12
N MET A 199 -20.10 -6.79 5.83
CA MET A 199 -20.32 -7.86 4.84
C MET A 199 -19.52 -9.10 5.21
N LYS A 200 -20.16 -10.27 5.12
CA LYS A 200 -19.49 -11.56 5.33
C LYS A 200 -18.59 -11.88 4.15
N MET A 201 -17.34 -12.21 4.42
CA MET A 201 -16.42 -12.71 3.40
C MET A 201 -16.76 -14.16 3.02
N SER A 202 -16.51 -14.49 1.76
CA SER A 202 -16.65 -15.83 1.21
C SER A 202 -15.42 -16.18 0.35
N TYR A 203 -15.40 -17.37 -0.25
CA TYR A 203 -14.33 -17.76 -1.18
C TYR A 203 -14.17 -16.78 -2.36
N ARG A 204 -15.23 -16.05 -2.75
CA ARG A 204 -15.20 -15.03 -3.82
C ARG A 204 -14.33 -13.82 -3.47
N ASN A 205 -14.01 -13.64 -2.19
CA ASN A 205 -13.18 -12.53 -1.72
C ASN A 205 -11.70 -12.90 -1.62
N LYS A 206 -11.33 -14.15 -1.95
CA LYS A 206 -9.93 -14.57 -2.00
C LYS A 206 -9.30 -14.16 -3.33
N ILE A 207 -8.01 -13.84 -3.31
CA ILE A 207 -7.21 -13.61 -4.51
C ILE A 207 -6.32 -14.85 -4.69
N PRO A 208 -6.40 -15.58 -5.82
CA PRO A 208 -5.64 -16.81 -6.00
C PRO A 208 -4.12 -16.61 -5.80
N GLY A 209 -3.47 -17.50 -5.06
CA GLY A 209 -2.04 -17.44 -4.75
C GLY A 209 -1.60 -16.24 -3.89
N ASN A 210 -2.56 -15.44 -3.43
CA ASN A 210 -2.35 -14.23 -2.62
C ASN A 210 -3.44 -14.15 -1.53
N GLU A 211 -3.85 -15.31 -0.99
CA GLU A 211 -4.98 -15.44 -0.07
C GLU A 211 -4.69 -14.87 1.31
N ASN A 212 -3.41 -14.84 1.70
CA ASN A 212 -2.91 -14.21 2.92
C ASN A 212 -1.51 -13.61 2.66
N TRP A 213 -0.99 -12.89 3.65
CA TRP A 213 0.26 -12.14 3.48
C TRP A 213 1.47 -13.05 3.28
N GLN A 214 1.47 -14.26 3.84
CA GLN A 214 2.52 -15.25 3.61
C GLN A 214 2.51 -15.72 2.16
N ASP A 215 1.34 -16.13 1.66
CA ASP A 215 1.16 -16.57 0.27
C ASP A 215 1.57 -15.45 -0.70
N HIS A 216 1.19 -14.20 -0.41
CA HIS A 216 1.58 -13.05 -1.21
C HIS A 216 3.11 -12.85 -1.27
N ILE A 217 3.80 -12.98 -0.13
CA ILE A 217 5.27 -12.85 -0.09
C ILE A 217 5.93 -13.95 -0.91
N THR A 218 5.50 -15.20 -0.71
CA THR A 218 5.97 -16.35 -1.49
C THR A 218 5.72 -16.13 -2.99
N TYR A 219 4.52 -15.69 -3.37
CA TYR A 219 4.17 -15.38 -4.76
C TYR A 219 5.10 -14.31 -5.35
N VAL A 220 5.39 -13.23 -4.60
CA VAL A 220 6.33 -12.21 -5.07
C VAL A 220 7.72 -12.81 -5.30
N PHE A 221 8.24 -13.64 -4.40
CA PHE A 221 9.53 -14.29 -4.64
C PHE A 221 9.53 -15.21 -5.87
N GLU A 222 8.55 -16.10 -5.96
CA GLU A 222 8.55 -17.17 -6.96
C GLU A 222 8.08 -16.73 -8.34
N GLU A 223 7.05 -15.89 -8.40
CA GLU A 223 6.40 -15.52 -9.65
C GLU A 223 6.86 -14.16 -10.16
N VAL A 224 7.16 -13.22 -9.26
CA VAL A 224 7.63 -11.88 -9.66
C VAL A 224 9.15 -11.86 -9.78
N LEU A 225 9.89 -12.16 -8.71
CA LEU A 225 11.35 -12.00 -8.71
C LEU A 225 12.04 -13.10 -9.52
N ALA A 226 11.77 -14.37 -9.23
CA ALA A 226 12.48 -15.47 -9.89
C ALA A 226 12.22 -15.56 -11.40
N LYS A 227 11.03 -15.14 -11.88
CA LYS A 227 10.69 -15.18 -13.31
C LYS A 227 10.97 -13.89 -14.07
N SER A 228 11.02 -12.74 -13.39
CA SER A 228 11.20 -11.44 -14.07
C SER A 228 12.62 -10.91 -14.02
N LEU A 229 13.48 -11.43 -13.12
CA LEU A 229 14.85 -10.96 -12.95
C LEU A 229 15.86 -11.85 -13.66
N SER A 230 16.96 -11.27 -14.11
CA SER A 230 18.11 -12.04 -14.57
C SER A 230 18.73 -12.82 -13.41
N GLU A 231 19.27 -14.01 -13.68
CA GLU A 231 19.92 -14.87 -12.67
C GLU A 231 21.09 -14.19 -11.93
N THR A 232 21.67 -13.12 -12.50
CA THR A 232 22.79 -12.36 -11.92
C THR A 232 22.36 -11.07 -11.21
N ALA A 233 21.05 -10.78 -11.16
CA ALA A 233 20.54 -9.59 -10.49
C ALA A 233 20.68 -9.72 -8.98
N LYS A 234 21.22 -8.69 -8.34
CA LYS A 234 21.27 -8.61 -6.87
C LYS A 234 19.93 -8.14 -6.33
N ILE A 235 19.41 -8.84 -5.33
CA ILE A 235 18.14 -8.48 -4.69
C ILE A 235 18.43 -8.00 -3.27
N ASP A 236 18.09 -6.74 -2.98
CA ASP A 236 18.02 -6.24 -1.61
C ASP A 236 16.57 -6.28 -1.14
N ILE A 237 16.35 -6.75 0.06
CA ILE A 237 15.02 -6.87 0.64
C ILE A 237 14.89 -5.84 1.77
N ILE A 238 13.71 -5.24 1.89
CA ILE A 238 13.32 -4.40 3.02
C ILE A 238 11.99 -4.93 3.50
N GLY A 239 11.94 -5.41 4.72
CA GLY A 239 10.72 -5.90 5.34
C GLY A 239 10.25 -5.00 6.47
N LEU A 240 8.96 -4.68 6.49
CA LEU A 240 8.30 -3.95 7.57
C LEU A 240 7.40 -4.91 8.35
N ALA A 241 7.60 -4.98 9.67
CA ALA A 241 6.83 -5.84 10.58
C ALA A 241 6.71 -7.29 10.04
N GLU A 242 5.48 -7.82 9.90
CA GLU A 242 5.22 -9.17 9.38
C GLU A 242 5.71 -9.37 7.94
N GLY A 243 5.78 -8.31 7.13
CA GLY A 243 6.38 -8.37 5.80
C GLY A 243 7.85 -8.80 5.85
N GLY A 244 8.60 -8.33 6.85
CA GLY A 244 9.98 -8.77 7.09
C GLY A 244 10.07 -10.18 7.66
N LEU A 245 9.14 -10.54 8.56
CA LEU A 245 9.07 -11.91 9.08
C LEU A 245 8.83 -12.92 7.95
N GLY A 246 7.92 -12.63 7.02
CA GLY A 246 7.65 -13.48 5.86
C GLY A 246 8.86 -13.62 4.94
N ALA A 247 9.54 -12.52 4.65
CA ALA A 247 10.76 -12.57 3.84
C ALA A 247 11.86 -13.40 4.49
N ILE A 248 12.11 -13.23 5.79
CA ILE A 248 13.10 -14.05 6.52
C ILE A 248 12.72 -15.53 6.48
N ARG A 249 11.45 -15.88 6.70
CA ARG A 249 10.99 -17.28 6.67
C ARG A 249 11.19 -17.90 5.30
N TYR A 250 10.75 -17.22 4.24
CA TYR A 250 10.93 -17.68 2.87
C TYR A 250 12.41 -17.98 2.57
N LEU A 251 13.30 -17.05 2.92
CA LEU A 251 14.74 -17.21 2.68
C LEU A 251 15.36 -18.31 3.54
N ALA A 252 14.94 -18.48 4.79
CA ALA A 252 15.45 -19.56 5.64
C ALA A 252 15.09 -20.95 5.08
N GLU A 253 13.94 -21.07 4.41
CA GLU A 253 13.48 -22.32 3.80
C GLU A 253 14.12 -22.58 2.43
N HIS A 254 14.42 -21.54 1.66
CA HIS A 254 14.83 -21.66 0.25
C HIS A 254 16.30 -21.33 -0.02
N CYS A 255 16.98 -20.58 0.86
CA CYS A 255 18.37 -20.22 0.70
C CYS A 255 19.25 -20.98 1.71
N ARG A 256 20.22 -21.75 1.20
CA ARG A 256 21.30 -22.31 2.04
C ARG A 256 22.26 -21.18 2.40
N TYR A 257 22.23 -20.77 3.67
CA TYR A 257 22.97 -19.68 4.30
C TYR A 257 24.31 -19.29 3.65
N THR A 258 24.44 -18.01 3.26
CA THR A 258 25.70 -17.24 3.38
C THR A 258 25.37 -15.79 3.77
N HIS A 259 25.62 -15.43 5.04
CA HIS A 259 25.57 -14.07 5.61
C HIS A 259 24.21 -13.33 5.69
N LEU A 260 23.45 -13.60 6.76
CA LEU A 260 22.37 -12.75 7.26
C LEU A 260 22.94 -11.57 8.06
N GLN A 261 22.69 -10.33 7.65
CA GLN A 261 22.84 -9.14 8.52
C GLN A 261 21.46 -8.66 8.97
N THR A 262 21.10 -8.99 10.21
CA THR A 262 19.89 -8.51 10.87
C THR A 262 20.17 -7.18 11.55
N SER A 263 19.58 -6.08 11.06
CA SER A 263 19.42 -4.85 11.85
C SER A 263 17.95 -4.67 12.20
N TYR A 264 17.69 -4.29 13.45
CA TYR A 264 16.39 -4.33 14.13
C TYR A 264 15.26 -3.47 13.52
N TYR A 265 15.49 -2.80 12.38
CA TYR A 265 14.47 -2.04 11.66
C TYR A 265 14.54 -2.17 10.12
N ILE A 266 15.59 -2.80 9.56
CA ILE A 266 15.79 -2.99 8.12
C ILE A 266 16.61 -4.28 7.95
N VAL A 267 16.01 -5.30 7.35
CA VAL A 267 16.69 -6.57 7.05
C VAL A 267 17.28 -6.49 5.65
N GLY A 268 18.50 -5.94 5.53
CA GLY A 268 19.23 -5.96 4.26
C GLY A 268 19.79 -7.35 3.98
N LEU A 269 19.26 -8.01 2.95
CA LEU A 269 19.70 -9.35 2.52
C LEU A 269 20.51 -9.26 1.23
N ARG A 270 21.57 -10.05 1.13
CA ARG A 270 22.36 -10.25 -0.08
C ARG A 270 22.21 -11.72 -0.48
N CYS A 271 21.62 -11.97 -1.64
CA CYS A 271 21.78 -13.21 -2.39
C CYS A 271 22.68 -12.91 -3.60
#